data_AF-T1BUN5-F1
#
_entry.id   AF-T1BUN5-F1
#
_cell.length_a   1.000
_cell.length_b   1.000
_cell.length_c   1.000
_cell.angle_alpha   90.00
_cell.angle_beta   90.00
_cell.angle_gamma   90.00
#
_symmetry.space_group_name_H-M   'P 1'
#
loop_
_entity.id
_entity.type
_entity.pdbx_description
1 polymer ?
#
loop_
_entity_poly.entity_id
_entity_poly.type
_entity_poly.pdbx_seq_one_letter_code
_entity_poly.pdbx_strand_id
1 'polypeptide(L)'
;DGLAIQGPDFHYDGQKFSKAFDISFINKDGKKENAYQNTWAITTREIGVMIMMHGDNKGLVIPPKVARKQVVIVPIYNDSNKIDVIRYAEKVKEMLDGACRVYIDSRDEYSPGWKFNEWEMKGTPIRIEAGQREMDQSKIVAVMRHNGEKESIDIEKVKETIPIILERIHNDLYKKAVVVLQAYTHKAESYDELKGIIENGGFAQAPWCGSEECEANIKKETGAKATNMPD
;
A
#
# COMPACT_ATOMS: atom_id res chain seq x y z
N ASP A 1 16.54 -2.70 -1.28
CA ASP A 1 17.83 -2.33 -1.92
C ASP A 1 18.41 -1.03 -1.36
N GLY A 2 17.72 -0.33 -0.45
CA GLY A 2 18.26 0.87 0.22
C GLY A 2 18.29 2.11 -0.69
N LEU A 3 17.65 2.05 -1.87
CA LEU A 3 17.61 3.17 -2.79
C LEU A 3 16.41 4.07 -2.51
N ALA A 4 16.66 5.38 -2.57
CA ALA A 4 15.61 6.39 -2.48
C ALA A 4 14.83 6.50 -3.80
N ILE A 5 13.54 6.80 -3.68
CA ILE A 5 12.66 7.06 -4.82
C ILE A 5 11.81 8.29 -4.54
N GLN A 6 11.70 9.18 -5.53
CA GLN A 6 10.87 10.38 -5.42
C GLN A 6 9.39 9.99 -5.52
N GLY A 7 8.62 10.34 -4.49
CA GLY A 7 7.17 10.23 -4.45
C GLY A 7 6.44 11.38 -5.16
N PRO A 8 5.17 11.65 -4.83
CA PRO A 8 4.41 12.77 -5.38
C PRO A 8 5.09 14.10 -5.09
N ASP A 9 5.05 15.02 -6.06
CA ASP A 9 5.66 16.34 -5.96
C ASP A 9 4.61 17.45 -5.91
N PHE A 10 5.05 18.58 -5.37
CA PHE A 10 4.31 19.84 -5.33
C PHE A 10 5.27 20.96 -5.67
N HIS A 11 4.84 21.87 -6.55
CA HIS A 11 5.57 23.05 -6.96
C HIS A 11 4.72 24.28 -6.68
N TYR A 12 5.29 25.22 -5.93
CA TYR A 12 4.77 26.57 -5.86
C TYR A 12 5.36 27.38 -7.02
N ASP A 13 4.57 27.52 -8.09
CA ASP A 13 5.01 28.17 -9.32
C ASP A 13 4.92 29.71 -9.24
N GLY A 14 4.21 30.21 -8.23
CA GLY A 14 3.95 31.63 -8.04
C GLY A 14 3.27 32.21 -9.28
N GLN A 15 3.83 33.28 -9.83
CA GLN A 15 3.30 33.95 -11.03
C GLN A 15 4.15 33.72 -12.29
N LYS A 16 5.09 32.75 -12.27
CA LYS A 16 6.01 32.53 -13.41
C LYS A 16 5.22 32.17 -14.67
N PHE A 17 4.35 31.18 -14.57
CA PHE A 17 3.53 30.71 -15.71
C PHE A 17 2.44 31.70 -16.08
N SER A 18 1.76 32.30 -15.10
CA SER A 18 0.71 33.28 -15.38
C SER A 18 1.23 34.48 -16.17
N LYS A 19 2.46 34.92 -15.91
CA LYS A 19 3.12 35.99 -16.68
C LYS A 19 3.53 35.54 -18.09
N ALA A 20 4.03 34.31 -18.22
CA ALA A 20 4.47 33.77 -19.51
C ALA A 20 3.31 33.50 -20.48
N PHE A 21 2.12 33.20 -19.95
CA PHE A 21 0.93 32.81 -20.73
C PHE A 21 -0.24 33.81 -20.61
N ASP A 22 0.02 35.03 -20.12
CA ASP A 22 -0.96 36.12 -19.97
C ASP A 22 -2.22 35.75 -19.15
N ILE A 23 -2.09 34.86 -18.17
CA ILE A 23 -3.18 34.44 -17.28
C ILE A 23 -3.39 35.50 -16.20
N SER A 24 -4.42 36.33 -16.37
CA SER A 24 -4.68 37.49 -15.52
C SER A 24 -6.15 37.61 -15.12
N PHE A 25 -6.41 38.32 -14.02
CA PHE A 25 -7.74 38.61 -13.50
C PHE A 25 -7.83 40.07 -13.04
N ILE A 26 -9.05 40.59 -12.87
CA ILE A 26 -9.30 41.89 -12.25
C ILE A 26 -9.60 41.66 -10.77
N ASN A 27 -8.81 42.27 -9.89
CA ASN A 27 -8.99 42.16 -8.44
C ASN A 27 -10.17 43.03 -7.96
N LYS A 28 -10.46 43.00 -6.65
CA LYS A 28 -11.56 43.77 -6.04
C LYS A 28 -11.43 45.29 -6.18
N ASP A 29 -10.21 45.80 -6.36
CA ASP A 29 -9.90 47.21 -6.56
C ASP A 29 -9.93 47.62 -8.04
N GLY A 30 -10.34 46.71 -8.95
CA GLY A 30 -10.35 46.97 -10.38
C GLY A 30 -8.97 46.88 -11.07
N LYS A 31 -7.94 46.38 -10.37
CA LYS A 31 -6.58 46.25 -10.92
C LYS A 31 -6.38 44.91 -11.61
N LYS A 32 -5.69 44.91 -12.75
CA LYS A 32 -5.25 43.69 -13.45
C LYS A 32 -4.07 43.07 -12.70
N GLU A 33 -4.23 41.82 -12.28
CA GLU A 33 -3.21 41.03 -11.59
C GLU A 33 -3.01 39.67 -12.27
N ASN A 34 -1.84 39.07 -12.06
CA ASN A 34 -1.54 37.73 -12.55
C ASN A 34 -1.92 36.69 -11.50
N ALA A 35 -2.47 35.55 -11.94
CA ALA A 35 -2.85 34.48 -11.02
C ALA A 35 -1.62 33.84 -10.35
N TYR A 36 -1.73 33.51 -9.06
CA TYR A 36 -0.78 32.61 -8.42
C TYR A 36 -1.15 31.17 -8.76
N GLN A 37 -0.15 30.36 -9.11
CA GLN A 37 -0.31 28.99 -9.54
C GLN A 37 0.56 28.04 -8.72
N ASN A 38 0.09 26.80 -8.64
CA ASN A 38 0.79 25.66 -8.10
C ASN A 38 0.49 24.44 -8.95
N THR A 39 1.44 23.53 -9.02
CA THR A 39 1.30 22.25 -9.72
C THR A 39 1.68 21.11 -8.79
N TRP A 40 1.11 19.93 -9.01
CA TRP A 40 1.40 18.73 -8.25
C TRP A 40 1.14 17.52 -9.13
N ALA A 41 1.94 16.48 -8.99
CA ALA A 41 1.79 15.27 -9.77
C ALA A 41 1.93 14.01 -8.92
N ILE A 42 1.18 13.00 -9.34
CA ILE A 42 1.30 11.62 -8.90
C ILE A 42 1.31 10.74 -10.14
N THR A 43 2.11 9.68 -10.13
CA THR A 43 2.25 8.79 -11.28
C THR A 43 2.07 7.34 -10.86
N THR A 44 2.07 6.43 -11.85
CA THR A 44 2.03 4.98 -11.61
C THR A 44 3.24 4.45 -10.85
N ARG A 45 4.29 5.27 -10.65
CA ARG A 45 5.42 4.97 -9.77
C ARG A 45 4.98 4.54 -8.36
N GLU A 46 3.93 5.16 -7.82
CA GLU A 46 3.41 4.82 -6.49
C GLU A 46 2.90 3.38 -6.38
N ILE A 47 2.45 2.80 -7.50
CA ILE A 47 2.09 1.37 -7.55
C ILE A 47 3.36 0.52 -7.37
N GLY A 48 4.46 0.90 -8.03
CA GLY A 48 5.76 0.25 -7.86
C GLY A 48 6.29 0.37 -6.42
N VAL A 49 6.20 1.56 -5.82
CA VAL A 49 6.58 1.80 -4.42
C VAL A 49 5.78 0.90 -3.47
N MET A 50 4.46 0.85 -3.63
CA MET A 50 3.58 0.00 -2.82
C MET A 50 3.93 -1.49 -2.96
N ILE A 51 4.18 -1.97 -4.18
CA ILE A 51 4.58 -3.36 -4.44
C ILE A 51 5.93 -3.66 -3.77
N MET A 52 6.92 -2.80 -3.94
CA MET A 52 8.26 -2.99 -3.36
C MET A 52 8.26 -2.91 -1.83
N MET A 53 7.44 -2.04 -1.25
CA MET A 53 7.37 -1.85 0.21
C MET A 53 6.67 -3.00 0.93
N HIS A 54 5.62 -3.58 0.34
CA HIS A 54 4.78 -4.57 1.02
C HIS A 54 5.01 -6.00 0.54
N GLY A 55 5.52 -6.20 -0.68
CA GLY A 55 5.77 -7.52 -1.25
C GLY A 55 6.66 -8.41 -0.38
N ASP A 56 6.49 -9.72 -0.54
CA ASP A 56 7.28 -10.73 0.17
C ASP A 56 7.62 -11.92 -0.73
N ASN A 57 8.27 -12.94 -0.17
CA ASN A 57 8.70 -14.14 -0.90
C ASN A 57 7.54 -14.96 -1.50
N LYS A 58 6.30 -14.71 -1.08
CA LYS A 58 5.11 -15.39 -1.60
C LYS A 58 4.41 -14.59 -2.70
N GLY A 59 4.81 -13.33 -2.92
CA GLY A 59 4.29 -12.47 -3.98
C GLY A 59 3.79 -11.12 -3.46
N LEU A 60 2.69 -10.64 -4.03
CA LEU A 60 2.13 -9.34 -3.70
C LEU A 60 1.50 -9.35 -2.31
N VAL A 61 1.53 -8.20 -1.63
CA VAL A 61 0.74 -7.91 -0.43
C VAL A 61 0.09 -6.55 -0.65
N ILE A 62 -1.21 -6.54 -0.94
CA ILE A 62 -1.89 -5.32 -1.38
C ILE A 62 -2.66 -4.69 -0.21
N PRO A 63 -2.48 -3.38 0.07
CA PRO A 63 -3.27 -2.70 1.09
C PRO A 63 -4.79 -2.79 0.79
N PRO A 64 -5.62 -3.09 1.81
CA PRO A 64 -7.06 -3.30 1.62
C PRO A 64 -7.82 -2.20 0.89
N LYS A 65 -7.44 -0.93 1.05
CA LYS A 65 -8.11 0.21 0.40
C LYS A 65 -7.96 0.20 -1.12
N VAL A 66 -6.86 -0.36 -1.65
CA VAL A 66 -6.57 -0.42 -3.09
C VAL A 66 -6.70 -1.82 -3.70
N ALA A 67 -6.89 -2.86 -2.88
CA ALA A 67 -7.05 -4.23 -3.36
C ALA A 67 -8.32 -4.40 -4.20
N ARG A 68 -8.20 -4.86 -5.46
CA ARG A 68 -9.37 -5.10 -6.33
C ARG A 68 -10.37 -6.07 -5.71
N LYS A 69 -9.86 -7.12 -5.06
CA LYS A 69 -10.61 -8.07 -4.23
C LYS A 69 -10.03 -7.97 -2.83
N GLN A 70 -10.85 -7.54 -1.87
CA GLN A 70 -10.44 -7.43 -0.47
C GLN A 70 -10.54 -8.79 0.22
N VAL A 71 -11.57 -9.55 -0.14
CA VAL A 71 -11.84 -10.88 0.37
C VAL A 71 -12.03 -11.84 -0.79
N VAL A 72 -11.38 -13.00 -0.71
CA VAL A 72 -11.72 -14.15 -1.55
C VAL A 72 -12.25 -15.29 -0.69
N ILE A 73 -13.39 -15.84 -1.07
CA ILE A 73 -13.97 -17.02 -0.42
C ILE A 73 -13.60 -18.23 -1.27
N VAL A 74 -12.95 -19.21 -0.66
CA VAL A 74 -12.59 -20.48 -1.30
C VAL A 74 -13.45 -21.58 -0.67
N PRO A 75 -14.50 -22.07 -1.37
CA PRO A 75 -15.28 -23.20 -0.90
C PRO A 75 -14.45 -24.49 -0.95
N ILE A 76 -14.54 -25.31 0.11
CA ILE A 76 -13.79 -26.56 0.29
C ILE A 76 -14.80 -27.71 0.41
N TYR A 77 -14.95 -28.47 -0.67
CA TYR A 77 -15.94 -29.55 -0.76
C TYR A 77 -15.37 -30.81 -1.39
N ASN A 78 -16.13 -31.89 -1.25
CA ASN A 78 -16.06 -33.10 -2.07
C ASN A 78 -17.38 -33.24 -2.86
N ASP A 79 -17.52 -34.30 -3.66
CA ASP A 79 -18.69 -34.48 -4.51
C ASP A 79 -20.01 -34.55 -3.75
N SER A 80 -19.99 -35.04 -2.50
CA SER A 80 -21.21 -35.26 -1.70
C SER A 80 -21.78 -33.99 -1.08
N ASN A 81 -20.96 -32.95 -0.86
CA ASN A 81 -21.38 -31.73 -0.14
C ASN A 81 -21.16 -30.43 -0.92
N LYS A 82 -20.72 -30.53 -2.18
CA LYS A 82 -20.41 -29.40 -3.05
C LYS A 82 -21.51 -28.33 -3.07
N ILE A 83 -22.76 -28.74 -3.27
CA ILE A 83 -23.87 -27.81 -3.42
C ILE A 83 -24.07 -27.01 -2.12
N ASP A 84 -24.05 -27.67 -0.97
CA ASP A 84 -24.30 -27.03 0.32
C ASP A 84 -23.17 -26.09 0.72
N VAL A 85 -21.91 -26.49 0.48
CA VAL A 85 -20.74 -25.63 0.73
C VAL A 85 -20.72 -24.41 -0.19
N ILE A 86 -21.10 -24.55 -1.47
CA ILE A 86 -21.21 -23.41 -2.38
C ILE A 86 -22.29 -22.44 -1.91
N ARG A 87 -23.48 -22.93 -1.53
CA ARG A 87 -24.55 -22.08 -0.95
C ARG A 87 -24.08 -21.38 0.32
N TYR A 88 -23.29 -22.06 1.16
CA TYR A 88 -22.72 -21.46 2.35
C TYR A 88 -21.76 -20.30 2.01
N ALA A 89 -20.89 -20.48 1.02
CA ALA A 89 -20.00 -19.43 0.53
C ALA A 89 -20.78 -18.24 -0.08
N GLU A 90 -21.86 -18.51 -0.81
CA GLU A 90 -22.76 -17.48 -1.37
C GLU A 90 -23.45 -16.69 -0.25
N LYS A 91 -23.94 -17.36 0.80
CA LYS A 91 -24.52 -16.72 1.99
C LYS A 91 -23.50 -15.79 2.66
N VAL A 92 -22.26 -16.24 2.85
CA VAL A 92 -21.19 -15.40 3.44
C VAL A 92 -20.90 -14.18 2.57
N LYS A 93 -20.88 -14.34 1.24
CA LYS A 93 -20.71 -13.22 0.31
C LYS A 93 -21.86 -12.22 0.43
N GLU A 94 -23.11 -12.68 0.47
CA GLU A 94 -24.30 -11.84 0.63
C GLU A 94 -24.26 -11.05 1.94
N MET A 95 -23.85 -11.68 3.04
CA MET A 95 -23.70 -11.01 4.34
C MET A 95 -22.63 -9.91 4.33
N LEU A 96 -21.62 -10.04 3.47
CA LEU A 96 -20.56 -9.05 3.27
C LEU A 96 -20.88 -8.01 2.19
N ASP A 97 -22.05 -8.09 1.55
CA ASP A 97 -22.45 -7.14 0.52
C ASP A 97 -22.51 -5.70 1.06
N GLY A 98 -22.00 -4.77 0.26
CA GLY A 98 -21.80 -3.37 0.66
C GLY A 98 -20.70 -3.12 1.71
N ALA A 99 -20.21 -4.13 2.42
CA ALA A 99 -19.16 -3.97 3.43
C ALA A 99 -17.75 -4.04 2.84
N CYS A 100 -17.52 -4.91 1.86
CA CYS A 100 -16.23 -5.05 1.18
C CYS A 100 -16.34 -5.70 -0.21
N ARG A 101 -15.23 -5.67 -0.97
CA ARG A 101 -15.13 -6.28 -2.30
C ARG A 101 -14.81 -7.77 -2.19
N VAL A 102 -15.85 -8.60 -2.33
CA VAL A 102 -15.77 -10.06 -2.17
C VAL A 102 -15.81 -10.79 -3.51
N TYR A 103 -15.03 -11.85 -3.64
CA TYR A 103 -15.05 -12.78 -4.77
C TYR A 103 -15.13 -14.23 -4.27
N ILE A 104 -15.93 -15.09 -4.92
CA ILE A 104 -15.94 -16.53 -4.65
C ILE A 104 -15.15 -17.23 -5.73
N ASP A 105 -14.21 -18.10 -5.34
CA ASP A 105 -13.45 -18.93 -6.26
C ASP A 105 -13.94 -20.39 -6.25
N SER A 106 -15.00 -20.64 -7.00
CA SER A 106 -15.63 -21.96 -7.15
C SER A 106 -15.16 -22.74 -8.39
N ARG A 107 -14.00 -22.42 -8.96
CA ARG A 107 -13.42 -23.17 -10.11
C ARG A 107 -13.19 -24.63 -9.72
N ASP A 108 -13.68 -25.57 -10.52
CA ASP A 108 -13.61 -27.00 -10.20
C ASP A 108 -12.29 -27.65 -10.60
N GLU A 109 -11.61 -27.06 -11.59
CA GLU A 109 -10.36 -27.54 -12.16
C GLU A 109 -9.14 -27.36 -11.23
N TYR A 110 -9.29 -26.64 -10.11
CA TYR A 110 -8.21 -26.34 -9.17
C TYR A 110 -8.51 -26.84 -7.76
N SER A 111 -7.51 -27.47 -7.15
CA SER A 111 -7.57 -27.84 -5.73
C SER A 111 -7.63 -26.59 -4.83
N PRO A 112 -8.19 -26.69 -3.61
CA PRO A 112 -8.18 -25.58 -2.65
C PRO A 112 -6.77 -25.02 -2.41
N GLY A 113 -5.76 -25.89 -2.25
CA GLY A 113 -4.38 -25.48 -2.07
C GLY A 113 -3.81 -24.67 -3.23
N TRP A 114 -4.18 -25.02 -4.47
CA TRP A 114 -3.79 -24.24 -5.65
C TRP A 114 -4.41 -22.85 -5.61
N LYS A 115 -5.73 -22.75 -5.31
CA LYS A 115 -6.43 -21.47 -5.16
C LYS A 115 -5.83 -20.63 -4.05
N PHE A 116 -5.49 -21.24 -2.92
CA PHE A 116 -4.87 -20.57 -1.79
C PHE A 116 -3.57 -19.88 -2.20
N ASN A 117 -2.69 -20.60 -2.90
CA ASN A 117 -1.44 -20.05 -3.39
C ASN A 117 -1.66 -18.94 -4.43
N GLU A 118 -2.62 -19.11 -5.35
CA GLU A 118 -2.92 -18.10 -6.37
C GLU A 118 -3.34 -16.76 -5.74
N TRP A 119 -4.26 -16.80 -4.77
CA TRP A 119 -4.74 -15.58 -4.09
C TRP A 119 -3.73 -14.99 -3.13
N GLU A 120 -2.87 -15.82 -2.54
CA GLU A 120 -1.73 -15.37 -1.74
C GLU A 120 -0.72 -14.63 -2.63
N MET A 121 -0.32 -15.23 -3.76
CA MET A 121 0.58 -14.59 -4.73
C MET A 121 0.01 -13.28 -5.30
N LYS A 122 -1.30 -13.21 -5.57
CA LYS A 122 -1.99 -11.99 -6.02
C LYS A 122 -2.18 -10.94 -4.92
N GLY A 123 -1.90 -11.28 -3.67
CA GLY A 123 -1.94 -10.36 -2.54
C GLY A 123 -3.33 -9.97 -2.05
N THR A 124 -4.34 -10.83 -2.26
CA THR A 124 -5.68 -10.60 -1.72
C THR A 124 -5.62 -10.54 -0.19
N PRO A 125 -6.07 -9.43 0.45
CA PRO A 125 -5.85 -9.22 1.89
C PRO A 125 -6.37 -10.32 2.80
N ILE A 126 -7.57 -10.84 2.52
CA ILE A 126 -8.20 -11.89 3.32
C ILE A 126 -8.63 -13.03 2.40
N ARG A 127 -8.24 -14.25 2.74
CA ARG A 127 -8.85 -15.47 2.20
C ARG A 127 -9.78 -16.06 3.25
N ILE A 128 -11.04 -16.26 2.91
CA ILE A 128 -11.99 -17.02 3.71
C ILE A 128 -12.02 -18.46 3.22
N GLU A 129 -11.77 -19.39 4.12
CA GLU A 129 -11.95 -20.83 3.93
C GLU A 129 -13.37 -21.18 4.38
N ALA A 130 -14.16 -21.81 3.50
CA ALA A 130 -15.54 -22.20 3.76
C ALA A 130 -15.74 -23.68 3.38
N GLY A 131 -15.67 -24.59 4.35
CA GLY A 131 -15.90 -26.01 4.16
C GLY A 131 -17.07 -26.55 4.98
N GLN A 132 -17.26 -27.87 4.93
CA GLN A 132 -18.28 -28.56 5.72
C GLN A 132 -18.17 -28.26 7.22
N ARG A 133 -16.95 -28.31 7.76
CA ARG A 133 -16.69 -28.06 9.18
C ARG A 133 -17.13 -26.65 9.59
N GLU A 134 -16.79 -25.66 8.77
CA GLU A 134 -17.15 -24.26 8.98
C GLU A 134 -18.67 -24.07 8.93
N MET A 135 -19.34 -24.72 7.97
CA MET A 135 -20.79 -24.72 7.85
C MET A 135 -21.48 -25.35 9.06
N ASP A 136 -21.04 -26.53 9.50
CA ASP A 136 -21.60 -27.24 10.66
C ASP A 136 -21.44 -26.43 11.95
N GLN A 137 -20.38 -25.63 12.06
CA GLN A 137 -20.08 -24.79 13.21
C GLN A 137 -20.65 -23.37 13.08
N SER A 138 -21.31 -23.04 11.96
CA SER A 138 -21.78 -21.67 11.65
C SER A 138 -20.66 -20.63 11.77
N LYS A 139 -19.47 -20.97 11.29
CA LYS A 139 -18.25 -20.15 11.35
C LYS A 139 -17.58 -20.05 9.99
N ILE A 140 -16.64 -19.13 9.86
CA ILE A 140 -15.68 -19.11 8.76
C ILE A 140 -14.26 -19.02 9.31
N VAL A 141 -13.27 -19.36 8.49
CA VAL A 141 -11.85 -19.12 8.82
C VAL A 141 -11.31 -18.06 7.87
N ALA A 142 -10.98 -16.88 8.41
CA ALA A 142 -10.30 -15.81 7.69
C ALA A 142 -8.79 -15.97 7.86
N VAL A 143 -8.05 -15.93 6.75
CA VAL A 143 -6.58 -15.98 6.72
C VAL A 143 -6.07 -14.65 6.18
N MET A 144 -5.26 -13.96 6.96
CA MET A 144 -4.70 -12.66 6.60
C MET A 144 -3.43 -12.81 5.77
N ARG A 145 -3.35 -12.08 4.66
CA ARG A 145 -2.23 -12.20 3.71
C ARG A 145 -0.91 -11.66 4.24
N HIS A 146 -0.91 -10.57 5.00
CA HIS A 146 0.32 -9.87 5.39
C HIS A 146 1.15 -10.63 6.44
N ASN A 147 0.51 -11.49 7.24
CA ASN A 147 1.17 -12.21 8.34
C ASN A 147 0.82 -13.72 8.41
N GLY A 148 -0.18 -14.19 7.66
CA GLY A 148 -0.61 -15.59 7.66
C GLY A 148 -1.44 -16.03 8.87
N GLU A 149 -1.78 -15.10 9.77
CA GLU A 149 -2.62 -15.39 10.92
C GLU A 149 -4.03 -15.82 10.48
N LYS A 150 -4.67 -16.65 11.31
CA LYS A 150 -6.01 -17.18 11.06
C LYS A 150 -6.96 -16.79 12.18
N GLU A 151 -8.15 -16.33 11.81
CA GLU A 151 -9.23 -16.04 12.75
C GLU A 151 -10.47 -16.85 12.40
N SER A 152 -11.02 -17.54 13.40
CA SER A 152 -12.31 -18.20 13.29
C SER A 152 -13.41 -17.24 13.73
N ILE A 153 -14.34 -16.93 12.83
CA ILE A 153 -15.35 -15.88 13.01
C ILE A 153 -16.73 -16.51 12.89
N ASP A 154 -17.61 -16.22 13.85
CA ASP A 154 -19.03 -16.61 13.77
C ASP A 154 -19.66 -15.94 12.55
N ILE A 155 -20.45 -16.69 11.76
CA ILE A 155 -21.06 -16.15 10.54
C ILE A 155 -21.90 -14.90 10.81
N GLU A 156 -22.59 -14.85 11.96
CA GLU A 156 -23.41 -13.70 12.38
C GLU A 156 -22.60 -12.42 12.57
N LYS A 157 -21.31 -12.53 12.91
CA LYS A 157 -20.40 -11.39 13.15
C LYS A 157 -19.56 -11.03 11.92
N VAL A 158 -19.67 -11.77 10.82
CA VAL A 158 -18.77 -11.61 9.67
C VAL A 158 -18.83 -10.20 9.07
N LYS A 159 -20.04 -9.62 9.02
CA LYS A 159 -20.28 -8.28 8.45
C LYS A 159 -19.57 -7.17 9.23
N GLU A 160 -19.47 -7.32 10.54
CA GLU A 160 -18.82 -6.36 11.43
C GLU A 160 -17.31 -6.62 11.52
N THR A 161 -16.92 -7.89 11.61
CA THR A 161 -15.54 -8.28 11.90
C THR A 161 -14.61 -8.11 10.70
N ILE A 162 -15.05 -8.46 9.49
CA ILE A 162 -14.19 -8.40 8.29
C ILE A 162 -13.70 -6.98 7.99
N PRO A 163 -14.54 -5.91 8.01
CA PRO A 163 -14.05 -4.54 7.85
C PRO A 163 -13.02 -4.11 8.90
N ILE A 164 -13.19 -4.53 10.15
CA ILE A 164 -12.24 -4.25 11.23
C ILE A 164 -10.89 -4.92 10.93
N ILE A 165 -10.89 -6.18 10.49
CA ILE A 165 -9.68 -6.89 10.08
C ILE A 165 -9.01 -6.19 8.90
N LEU A 166 -9.77 -5.75 7.88
CA LEU A 166 -9.22 -5.00 6.75
C LEU A 166 -8.55 -3.69 7.19
N GLU A 167 -9.16 -2.93 8.10
CA GLU A 167 -8.53 -1.70 8.60
C GLU A 167 -7.28 -2.01 9.45
N ARG A 168 -7.32 -3.08 10.26
CA ARG A 168 -6.13 -3.54 11.01
C ARG A 168 -4.99 -3.92 10.06
N ILE A 169 -5.23 -4.72 9.03
CA ILE A 169 -4.23 -5.08 8.01
C ILE A 169 -3.63 -3.81 7.39
N HIS A 170 -4.47 -2.83 7.02
CA HIS A 170 -4.00 -1.59 6.42
C HIS A 170 -3.06 -0.81 7.36
N ASN A 171 -3.42 -0.71 8.63
CA ASN A 171 -2.61 -0.04 9.64
C ASN A 171 -1.32 -0.79 9.96
N ASP A 172 -1.35 -2.13 9.97
CA ASP A 172 -0.15 -2.95 10.21
C ASP A 172 0.86 -2.79 9.06
N LEU A 173 0.38 -2.77 7.81
CA LEU A 173 1.23 -2.51 6.63
C LEU A 173 1.87 -1.11 6.70
N TYR A 174 1.11 -0.10 7.09
CA TYR A 174 1.62 1.25 7.27
C TYR A 174 2.68 1.32 8.38
N LYS A 175 2.38 0.77 9.57
CA LYS A 175 3.32 0.73 10.70
C LYS A 175 4.62 0.02 10.32
N LYS A 176 4.53 -1.11 9.62
CA LYS A 176 5.71 -1.83 9.11
C LYS A 176 6.54 -0.93 8.18
N ALA A 177 5.90 -0.21 7.26
CA ALA A 177 6.60 0.70 6.34
C ALA A 177 7.28 1.87 7.07
N VAL A 178 6.65 2.43 8.11
CA VAL A 178 7.24 3.47 8.96
C VAL A 178 8.49 2.96 9.67
N VAL A 179 8.42 1.76 10.26
CA VAL A 179 9.58 1.13 10.92
C VAL A 179 10.72 0.90 9.93
N VAL A 180 10.41 0.45 8.71
CA VAL A 180 11.42 0.29 7.65
C VAL A 180 12.05 1.64 7.29
N LEU A 181 11.25 2.68 7.06
CA LEU A 181 11.78 4.01 6.76
C LEU A 181 12.71 4.53 7.87
N GLN A 182 12.31 4.38 9.13
CA GLN A 182 13.13 4.77 10.28
C GLN A 182 14.43 3.98 10.37
N ALA A 183 14.39 2.67 10.11
CA ALA A 183 15.57 1.80 10.15
C ALA A 183 16.59 2.13 9.05
N TYR A 184 16.15 2.73 7.94
CA TYR A 184 17.01 3.17 6.83
C TYR A 184 17.32 4.67 6.87
N THR A 185 16.91 5.41 7.91
CA THR A 185 17.20 6.84 8.04
C THR A 185 18.16 7.05 9.19
N HIS A 186 19.37 7.53 8.87
CA HIS A 186 20.45 7.70 9.83
C HIS A 186 20.90 9.16 9.89
N LYS A 187 21.20 9.64 11.10
CA LYS A 187 21.79 10.97 11.27
C LYS A 187 23.30 10.91 11.01
N ALA A 188 23.84 11.93 10.36
CA ALA A 188 25.27 12.13 10.17
C ALA A 188 25.68 13.48 10.74
N GLU A 189 26.68 13.49 11.62
CA GLU A 189 27.26 14.70 12.22
C GLU A 189 28.60 15.08 11.57
N SER A 190 29.14 14.19 10.73
CA SER A 190 30.35 14.44 9.94
C SER A 190 30.21 13.96 8.51
N TYR A 191 31.10 14.46 7.65
CA TYR A 191 31.11 14.06 6.24
C TYR A 191 31.50 12.57 6.06
N ASP A 192 32.36 12.05 6.92
CA ASP A 192 32.77 10.63 6.89
C ASP A 192 31.61 9.71 7.31
N GLU A 193 30.80 10.12 8.30
CA GLU A 193 29.57 9.40 8.66
C GLU A 193 28.55 9.40 7.51
N LEU A 194 28.37 10.54 6.84
CA LEU A 194 27.50 10.65 5.67
C LEU A 194 27.93 9.64 4.60
N LYS A 195 29.23 9.61 4.27
CA LYS A 195 29.78 8.64 3.30
C LYS A 195 29.49 7.20 3.70
N GLY A 196 29.79 6.84 4.95
CA GLY A 196 29.56 5.49 5.46
C GLY A 196 28.09 5.08 5.44
N ILE A 197 27.15 5.99 5.72
CA ILE A 197 25.71 5.71 5.61
C ILE A 197 25.32 5.45 4.15
N ILE A 198 25.75 6.31 3.22
CA ILE A 198 25.39 6.18 1.80
C ILE A 198 25.95 4.89 1.19
N GLU A 199 27.17 4.47 1.56
CA GLU A 199 27.76 3.20 1.11
C GLU A 199 26.94 1.98 1.54
N ASN A 200 26.28 2.04 2.71
CA ASN A 200 25.41 0.96 3.21
C ASN A 200 23.96 1.04 2.68
N GLY A 201 23.61 2.12 1.98
CA GLY A 201 22.27 2.41 1.47
C GLY A 201 21.33 3.00 2.52
N GLY A 202 20.27 3.67 2.06
CA GLY A 202 19.31 4.40 2.89
C GLY A 202 19.42 5.91 2.76
N PHE A 203 18.98 6.62 3.79
CA PHE A 203 18.96 8.07 3.90
C PHE A 203 19.94 8.55 4.96
N ALA A 204 20.76 9.53 4.61
CA ALA A 204 21.58 10.28 5.55
C ALA A 204 20.92 11.65 5.83
N GLN A 205 20.58 11.90 7.08
CA GLN A 205 20.10 13.21 7.56
C GLN A 205 21.29 13.98 8.14
N ALA A 206 21.69 15.05 7.48
CA ALA A 206 22.84 15.86 7.87
C ALA A 206 22.51 17.36 7.85
N PRO A 207 23.14 18.18 8.71
CA PRO A 207 23.12 19.63 8.57
C PRO A 207 23.73 20.05 7.24
N TRP A 208 23.07 20.95 6.52
CA TRP A 208 23.53 21.42 5.21
C TRP A 208 23.59 22.95 5.17
N CYS A 209 24.61 23.49 4.51
CA CYS A 209 24.86 24.93 4.41
C CYS A 209 24.02 25.63 3.32
N GLY A 210 23.26 24.89 2.52
CA GLY A 210 22.45 25.42 1.42
C GLY A 210 23.22 25.75 0.13
N SER A 211 24.52 25.43 0.07
CA SER A 211 25.36 25.71 -1.11
C SER A 211 25.22 24.61 -2.18
N GLU A 212 24.92 25.02 -3.42
CA GLU A 212 24.89 24.13 -4.59
C GLU A 212 26.24 23.44 -4.83
N GLU A 213 27.36 24.11 -4.53
CA GLU A 213 28.69 23.52 -4.64
C GLU A 213 28.87 22.35 -3.66
N CYS A 214 28.35 22.49 -2.44
CA CYS A 214 28.38 21.44 -1.44
C CYS A 214 27.58 20.21 -1.91
N GLU A 215 26.37 20.40 -2.44
CA GLU A 215 25.57 19.31 -3.01
C GLU A 215 26.29 18.63 -4.19
N ALA A 216 26.85 19.42 -5.11
CA ALA A 216 27.57 18.90 -6.26
C ALA A 216 28.78 18.04 -5.86
N ASN A 217 29.54 18.46 -4.84
CA ASN A 217 30.68 17.73 -4.31
C ASN A 217 30.25 16.41 -3.64
N ILE A 218 29.22 16.44 -2.79
CA ILE A 218 28.65 15.23 -2.17
C ILE A 218 28.22 14.24 -3.24
N LYS A 219 27.48 14.69 -4.26
CA LYS A 219 27.01 13.86 -5.37
C LYS A 219 28.16 13.26 -6.17
N LYS A 220 29.21 14.04 -6.43
CA LYS A 220 30.39 13.56 -7.17
C LYS A 220 31.14 12.47 -6.40
N GLU A 221 31.26 12.61 -5.09
CA GLU A 221 32.04 11.68 -4.26
C GLU A 221 31.27 10.44 -3.82
N THR A 222 29.95 10.55 -3.63
CA THR A 222 29.12 9.49 -3.04
C THR A 222 28.05 8.95 -3.96
N GLY A 223 27.73 9.67 -5.06
CA GLY A 223 26.58 9.38 -5.91
C GLY A 223 25.23 9.78 -5.31
N ALA A 224 25.18 10.18 -4.04
CA ALA A 224 23.95 10.61 -3.37
C ALA A 224 23.38 11.90 -3.97
N LYS A 225 22.08 12.11 -3.78
CA LYS A 225 21.38 13.34 -4.17
C LYS A 225 20.61 13.86 -2.97
N ALA A 226 20.47 15.17 -2.84
CA ALA A 226 19.56 15.75 -1.88
C ALA A 226 18.13 15.28 -2.20
N THR A 227 17.39 14.85 -1.18
CA THR A 227 16.00 14.37 -1.33
C THR A 227 14.99 15.42 -0.90
N ASN A 228 15.19 16.01 0.27
CA ASN A 228 14.35 17.03 0.86
C ASN A 228 15.09 17.74 2.02
N MET A 229 14.54 18.86 2.46
CA MET A 229 14.94 19.55 3.68
C MET A 229 13.74 19.52 4.64
N PRO A 230 13.59 18.48 5.47
CA PRO A 230 12.57 18.46 6.50
C PRO A 230 12.89 19.52 7.56
N ASP A 231 11.84 20.20 8.06
CA ASP A 231 11.92 21.17 9.16
C ASP A 231 12.45 20.55 10.47
#